data_AF-A0A7K3ZY12-F1
#
_entry.id   AF-A0A7K3ZY12-F1
#
_cell.length_a   1.000
_cell.length_b   1.000
_cell.length_c   1.000
_cell.angle_alpha   90.00
_cell.angle_beta   90.00
_cell.angle_gamma   90.00
#
_symmetry.space_group_name_H-M   'P 1'
#
loop_
_entity.id
_entity.type
_entity.pdbx_description
1 polymer ?
#
loop_
_entity_poly.entity_id
_entity_poly.type
_entity_poly.pdbx_seq_one_letter_code
_entity_poly.pdbx_strand_id
1 'polypeptide(L)'
;KKEAQAMILLVSAMEKISQEMDSKQSDIDLIGRLIDQVDRLSKEVSDLKSQFRARKGRTMPVEEASSGERTALDKHARSLIDIMMERPGIFTTNELVDMMGLNKTTVINVMKRAHELDPMHVKMSQGKRRKLYLSYVSDDEGLKSEVPTGSEEADPMKMELMAMT
;
A
#
# COMPACT_ATOMS: atom_id res chain seq x y z
N LYS A 1 -52.41 -26.79 -51.48
CA LYS A 1 -51.90 -27.24 -50.16
C LYS A 1 -50.44 -26.85 -49.93
N LYS A 2 -49.52 -27.04 -50.90
CA LYS A 2 -48.09 -26.66 -50.75
C LYS A 2 -47.85 -25.15 -50.57
N GLU A 3 -48.56 -24.29 -51.31
CA GLU A 3 -48.43 -22.82 -51.16
C GLU A 3 -48.83 -22.32 -49.77
N ALA A 4 -49.97 -22.79 -49.24
CA ALA A 4 -50.41 -22.44 -47.90
C ALA A 4 -49.38 -22.84 -46.83
N GLN A 5 -48.76 -24.00 -46.99
CA GLN A 5 -47.71 -24.48 -46.09
C GLN A 5 -46.41 -23.66 -46.21
N ALA A 6 -46.06 -23.24 -47.43
CA ALA A 6 -44.92 -22.34 -47.67
C ALA A 6 -45.15 -20.94 -47.09
N MET A 7 -46.38 -20.40 -47.19
CA MET A 7 -46.75 -19.12 -46.57
C MET A 7 -46.66 -19.19 -45.04
N ILE A 8 -47.16 -20.26 -44.41
CA ILE A 8 -47.04 -20.43 -42.95
C ILE A 8 -45.58 -20.45 -42.52
N LEU A 9 -44.72 -21.14 -43.27
CA LEU A 9 -43.29 -21.25 -42.97
C LEU A 9 -42.57 -19.91 -43.13
N LEU A 10 -42.95 -19.11 -44.14
CA LEU A 10 -42.45 -17.76 -44.32
C LEU A 10 -42.85 -16.84 -43.16
N VAL A 11 -44.11 -16.88 -42.73
CA VAL A 11 -44.61 -16.05 -41.63
C VAL A 11 -43.90 -16.40 -40.32
N SER A 12 -43.75 -17.68 -39.98
CA SER A 12 -42.99 -18.08 -38.79
C SER A 12 -41.50 -17.69 -38.87
N ALA A 13 -40.89 -17.72 -40.06
CA ALA A 13 -39.52 -17.25 -40.21
C ALA A 13 -39.42 -15.72 -40.00
N MET A 14 -40.39 -14.95 -40.49
CA MET A 14 -40.45 -13.51 -40.27
C MET A 14 -40.69 -13.15 -38.80
N GLU A 15 -41.59 -13.85 -38.10
CA GLU A 15 -41.83 -13.68 -36.67
C GLU A 15 -40.55 -13.93 -35.85
N LYS A 16 -39.80 -14.98 -36.19
CA LYS A 16 -38.53 -15.29 -35.54
C LYS A 16 -37.47 -14.20 -35.77
N ILE A 17 -37.34 -13.71 -37.01
CA ILE A 17 -36.42 -12.62 -37.34
C ILE A 17 -36.81 -11.34 -36.59
N SER A 18 -38.11 -11.05 -36.49
CA SER A 18 -38.61 -9.88 -35.75
C SER A 18 -38.23 -9.96 -34.27
N GLN A 19 -38.41 -11.11 -33.62
CA GLN A 19 -38.00 -11.30 -32.22
C GLN A 19 -36.48 -11.14 -32.03
N GLU A 20 -35.67 -11.67 -32.94
CA GLU A 20 -34.22 -11.52 -32.89
C GLU A 20 -33.77 -10.07 -33.13
N MET A 21 -34.52 -9.30 -33.91
CA MET A 21 -34.25 -7.86 -34.11
C MET A 21 -34.60 -7.05 -32.86
N ASP A 22 -35.73 -7.34 -32.22
CA ASP A 22 -36.14 -6.65 -30.99
C ASP A 22 -35.15 -6.92 -29.84
N SER A 23 -34.65 -8.16 -29.72
CA SER A 23 -33.63 -8.48 -28.72
C SER A 23 -32.32 -7.72 -28.98
N LYS A 24 -31.86 -7.68 -30.24
CA LYS A 24 -30.65 -6.93 -30.61
C LYS A 24 -30.79 -5.43 -30.38
N GLN A 25 -31.99 -4.88 -30.61
CA GLN A 25 -32.25 -3.47 -30.34
C GLN A 25 -32.12 -3.17 -28.83
N SER A 26 -32.63 -4.06 -27.97
CA SER A 26 -32.49 -3.93 -26.52
C SER A 26 -31.02 -3.99 -26.06
N ASP A 27 -30.20 -4.84 -26.69
CA ASP A 27 -28.76 -4.94 -26.41
C ASP A 27 -28.03 -3.65 -26.82
N ILE A 28 -28.38 -3.07 -27.97
CA ILE A 28 -27.82 -1.80 -28.44
C ILE A 28 -28.15 -0.66 -27.47
N ASP A 29 -29.40 -0.59 -26.98
CA ASP A 29 -29.82 0.43 -26.00
C ASP A 29 -29.13 0.25 -24.65
N LEU A 30 -28.80 -0.98 -24.26
CA LEU A 30 -28.02 -1.27 -23.05
C LEU A 30 -26.57 -0.82 -23.21
N ILE A 31 -25.95 -1.12 -24.36
CA ILE A 31 -24.59 -0.68 -24.68
C ILE A 31 -24.50 0.84 -24.68
N GLY A 32 -25.47 1.54 -25.28
CA GLY A 32 -25.53 3.01 -25.24
C GLY A 32 -25.52 3.57 -23.81
N ARG A 33 -26.36 3.01 -22.93
CA ARG A 33 -26.41 3.40 -21.52
C ARG A 33 -25.11 3.11 -20.76
N LEU A 34 -24.44 2.00 -21.07
CA LEU A 34 -23.14 1.67 -20.46
C LEU A 34 -22.05 2.66 -20.92
N ILE A 35 -22.05 3.05 -22.19
CA ILE A 35 -21.11 4.06 -22.71
C ILE A 35 -21.31 5.39 -21.99
N ASP A 36 -22.56 5.86 -21.87
CA ASP A 36 -22.87 7.10 -21.15
C ASP A 36 -22.42 7.04 -19.68
N GLN A 37 -22.58 5.89 -19.02
CA GLN A 37 -22.11 5.67 -17.65
C GLN A 37 -20.58 5.73 -17.56
N VAL A 38 -19.87 5.10 -18.49
CA VAL A 38 -18.40 5.12 -18.56
C VAL A 38 -17.89 6.55 -18.81
N ASP A 39 -18.50 7.28 -19.72
CA ASP A 39 -18.13 8.67 -20.01
C ASP A 39 -18.37 9.58 -18.79
N ARG A 40 -19.49 9.38 -18.09
CA ARG A 40 -19.77 10.10 -16.85
C ARG A 40 -18.74 9.77 -15.75
N LEU A 41 -18.42 8.50 -15.55
CA LEU A 41 -17.38 8.06 -14.61
C LEU A 41 -16.01 8.64 -14.97
N SER A 42 -15.66 8.65 -16.26
CA SER A 42 -14.42 9.24 -16.77
C SER A 42 -14.32 10.72 -16.41
N LYS A 43 -15.42 11.47 -16.56
CA LYS A 43 -15.49 12.88 -16.15
C LYS A 43 -15.36 13.06 -14.64
N GLU A 44 -16.10 12.28 -13.85
CA GLU A 44 -16.04 12.33 -12.38
C GLU A 44 -14.63 11.99 -11.85
N VAL A 45 -13.94 11.01 -12.45
CA VAL A 45 -12.56 10.66 -12.12
C VAL A 45 -11.59 11.78 -12.51
N SER A 46 -11.78 12.41 -13.68
CA SER A 46 -10.95 13.53 -14.13
C SER A 46 -11.13 14.75 -13.21
N ASP A 47 -12.36 15.05 -12.81
CA ASP A 47 -12.70 16.11 -11.86
C ASP A 47 -12.09 15.82 -10.48
N LEU A 48 -12.19 14.58 -10.00
CA LEU A 48 -11.56 14.16 -8.74
C LEU A 48 -10.03 14.32 -8.80
N LYS A 49 -9.39 13.89 -9.89
CA LYS A 49 -7.95 14.07 -10.11
C LYS A 49 -7.56 15.55 -10.16
N SER A 50 -8.39 16.38 -10.79
CA SER A 50 -8.22 17.83 -10.82
C SER A 50 -8.30 18.43 -9.41
N GLN A 51 -9.30 18.02 -8.61
CA GLN A 51 -9.44 18.44 -7.22
C GLN A 51 -8.25 18.02 -6.36
N PHE A 52 -7.75 16.78 -6.52
CA PHE A 52 -6.54 16.33 -5.81
C PHE A 52 -5.31 17.17 -6.17
N ARG A 53 -5.13 17.49 -7.46
CA ARG A 53 -4.04 18.37 -7.91
C ARG A 53 -4.19 19.80 -7.38
N ALA A 54 -5.40 20.36 -7.44
CA ALA A 54 -5.70 21.69 -6.91
C ALA A 54 -5.48 21.78 -5.40
N ARG A 55 -5.88 20.75 -4.64
CA ARG A 55 -5.61 20.63 -3.19
C ARG A 55 -4.12 20.50 -2.90
N LYS A 56 -3.35 19.80 -3.75
CA LYS A 56 -1.89 19.67 -3.59
C LYS A 56 -1.13 20.97 -3.90
N GLY A 57 -1.69 21.84 -4.75
CA GLY A 57 -1.12 23.16 -5.08
C GLY A 57 -1.46 24.27 -4.09
N ARG A 58 -2.46 24.08 -3.22
CA ARG A 58 -2.91 25.06 -2.24
C ARG A 58 -2.49 24.58 -0.84
N THR A 59 -1.35 25.03 -0.36
CA THR A 59 -0.89 24.81 1.01
C THR A 59 -1.88 25.43 2.00
N MET A 60 -2.79 24.63 2.53
CA MET A 60 -3.65 24.88 3.70
C MET A 60 -3.56 23.64 4.61
N PRO A 61 -3.75 23.79 5.94
CA PRO A 61 -3.06 22.99 6.95
C PRO A 61 -3.39 21.50 6.86
N VAL A 62 -2.33 20.71 7.03
CA VAL A 62 -2.23 19.26 6.85
C VAL A 62 -2.90 18.50 8.00
N GLU A 63 -4.19 18.75 8.26
CA GLU A 63 -4.88 18.11 9.40
C GLU A 63 -6.01 17.17 8.99
N GLU A 64 -6.75 17.43 7.91
CA GLU A 64 -7.90 16.57 7.56
C GLU A 64 -7.56 15.48 6.52
N ALA A 65 -6.76 15.79 5.50
CA ALA A 65 -6.30 14.76 4.55
C ALA A 65 -5.25 13.81 5.15
N SER A 66 -4.56 14.28 6.19
CA SER A 66 -3.64 13.44 6.97
C SER A 66 -4.37 12.52 7.94
N SER A 67 -5.62 12.78 8.33
CA SER A 67 -6.34 11.93 9.29
C SER A 67 -6.65 10.54 8.72
N GLY A 68 -7.15 10.46 7.48
CA GLY A 68 -7.41 9.19 6.80
C GLY A 68 -6.14 8.39 6.49
N GLU A 69 -5.08 9.08 6.06
CA GLU A 69 -3.79 8.45 5.78
C GLU A 69 -3.04 8.05 7.06
N ARG A 70 -3.12 8.87 8.12
CA ARG A 70 -2.61 8.55 9.47
C ARG A 70 -3.31 7.32 10.03
N THR A 71 -4.64 7.23 9.93
CA THR A 71 -5.37 6.05 10.45
C THR A 71 -5.05 4.77 9.69
N ALA A 72 -4.82 4.83 8.37
CA ALA A 72 -4.37 3.68 7.60
C ALA A 72 -2.94 3.27 7.98
N LEU A 73 -2.02 4.24 8.06
CA LEU A 73 -0.65 4.00 8.50
C LEU A 73 -0.58 3.50 9.95
N ASP A 74 -1.47 3.96 10.83
CA ASP A 74 -1.56 3.54 12.22
C ASP A 74 -1.99 2.08 12.33
N LYS A 75 -2.93 1.62 11.49
CA LYS A 75 -3.30 0.20 11.43
C LYS A 75 -2.13 -0.67 11.01
N HIS A 76 -1.42 -0.26 9.96
CA HIS A 76 -0.24 -0.97 9.49
C HIS A 76 0.91 -0.93 10.50
N ALA A 77 1.08 0.17 11.23
CA ALA A 77 2.09 0.31 12.26
C ALA A 77 1.80 -0.55 13.49
N ARG A 78 0.53 -0.66 13.91
CA ARG A 78 0.11 -1.62 14.95
C ARG A 78 0.35 -3.06 14.52
N SER A 79 -0.05 -3.42 13.30
CA SER A 79 0.24 -4.75 12.76
C SER A 79 1.73 -5.05 12.68
N LEU A 80 2.57 -4.05 12.37
CA LEU A 80 4.01 -4.20 12.40
C LEU A 80 4.53 -4.45 13.82
N ILE A 81 4.02 -3.73 14.82
CA ILE A 81 4.35 -3.96 16.23
C ILE A 81 3.95 -5.39 16.65
N ASP A 82 2.75 -5.85 16.28
CA ASP A 82 2.28 -7.20 16.59
C ASP A 82 3.22 -8.28 15.98
N ILE A 83 3.62 -8.12 14.71
CA ILE A 83 4.58 -9.03 14.05
C ILE A 83 5.93 -9.04 14.79
N MET A 84 6.37 -7.87 15.24
CA MET A 84 7.64 -7.74 15.97
C MET A 84 7.56 -8.29 17.40
N MET A 85 6.39 -8.30 18.03
CA MET A 85 6.14 -8.98 19.30
C MET A 85 6.16 -10.50 19.13
N GLU A 86 5.55 -11.02 18.07
CA GLU A 86 5.56 -12.45 17.77
C GLU A 86 6.95 -12.97 17.40
N ARG A 87 7.77 -12.14 16.75
CA ARG A 87 9.12 -12.45 16.31
C ARG A 87 10.07 -11.30 16.67
N PRO A 88 10.59 -11.25 17.91
CA PRO A 88 11.56 -10.23 18.27
C PRO A 88 12.83 -10.43 17.46
N GLY A 89 13.28 -9.36 16.80
CA GLY A 89 14.42 -9.42 15.89
C GLY A 89 14.75 -8.06 15.29
N ILE A 90 15.84 -8.01 14.53
CA ILE A 90 16.26 -6.84 13.76
C ILE A 90 15.79 -7.04 12.32
N PHE A 91 14.89 -6.17 11.87
CA PHE A 91 14.32 -6.21 10.54
C PHE A 91 14.85 -5.09 9.66
N THR A 92 15.25 -5.43 8.44
CA THR A 92 15.58 -4.46 7.40
C THR A 92 14.32 -3.97 6.69
N THR A 93 14.41 -2.81 6.05
CA THR A 93 13.31 -2.31 5.20
C THR A 93 12.89 -3.32 4.12
N ASN A 94 13.82 -4.09 3.56
CA ASN A 94 13.50 -5.05 2.50
C ASN A 94 12.72 -6.26 3.06
N GLU A 95 13.10 -6.80 4.21
CA GLU A 95 12.36 -7.89 4.86
C GLU A 95 10.96 -7.46 5.26
N LEU A 96 10.80 -6.22 5.75
CA LEU A 96 9.48 -5.66 6.05
C LEU A 96 8.63 -5.43 4.78
N VAL A 97 9.25 -5.08 3.65
CA VAL A 97 8.57 -5.02 2.34
C VAL A 97 8.02 -6.38 1.96
N ASP A 98 8.83 -7.43 2.08
CA ASP A 98 8.43 -8.79 1.71
C ASP A 98 7.36 -9.36 2.65
N MET A 99 7.46 -9.09 3.96
CA MET A 99 6.49 -9.57 4.95
C MET A 99 5.15 -8.82 4.91
N MET A 100 5.17 -7.50 4.68
CA MET A 100 3.95 -6.69 4.67
C MET A 100 3.33 -6.54 3.27
N GLY A 101 4.06 -6.88 2.21
CA GLY A 101 3.61 -6.69 0.81
C GLY A 101 3.43 -5.22 0.42
N LEU A 102 4.09 -4.31 1.14
CA LEU A 102 3.93 -2.87 0.98
C LEU A 102 5.11 -2.27 0.19
N ASN A 103 4.87 -1.14 -0.47
CA ASN A 103 5.94 -0.39 -1.14
C ASN A 103 7.01 0.08 -0.14
N LYS A 104 8.27 0.10 -0.58
CA LYS A 104 9.43 0.51 0.24
C LYS A 104 9.24 1.86 0.94
N THR A 105 8.66 2.85 0.25
CA THR A 105 8.37 4.18 0.83
C THR A 105 7.30 4.12 1.92
N THR A 106 6.24 3.34 1.70
CA THR A 106 5.18 3.11 2.67
C THR A 106 5.72 2.39 3.89
N VAL A 107 6.55 1.37 3.72
CA VAL A 107 7.20 0.65 4.83
C VAL A 107 8.04 1.60 5.67
N ILE A 108 8.83 2.50 5.07
CA ILE A 108 9.61 3.49 5.84
C ILE A 108 8.69 4.40 6.67
N ASN A 109 7.55 4.82 6.11
CA ASN A 109 6.58 5.64 6.84
C ASN A 109 5.93 4.85 7.97
N VAL A 110 5.61 3.57 7.74
CA VAL A 110 5.06 2.66 8.77
C VAL A 110 6.09 2.40 9.88
N MET A 111 7.38 2.21 9.55
CA MET A 111 8.47 2.05 10.53
C MET A 111 8.59 3.27 11.44
N LYS A 112 8.59 4.48 10.84
CA LYS A 112 8.61 5.74 11.60
C LYS A 112 7.38 5.86 12.48
N ARG A 113 6.21 5.50 11.96
CA ARG A 113 4.95 5.59 12.69
C ARG A 113 4.85 4.58 13.83
N ALA A 114 5.37 3.36 13.65
CA ALA A 114 5.48 2.37 14.71
C ALA A 114 6.39 2.86 15.84
N HIS A 115 7.52 3.50 15.51
CA HIS A 115 8.38 4.15 16.52
C HIS A 115 7.69 5.31 17.25
N GLU A 116 6.84 6.08 16.56
CA GLU A 116 6.04 7.14 17.20
C GLU A 116 4.93 6.58 18.11
N LEU A 117 4.32 5.44 17.75
CA LEU A 117 3.28 4.79 18.53
C LEU A 117 3.82 4.08 19.77
N ASP A 118 5.00 3.45 19.64
CA ASP A 118 5.65 2.73 20.72
C ASP A 118 7.17 3.02 20.76
N PRO A 119 7.57 4.20 21.28
CA PRO A 119 8.97 4.61 21.33
C PRO A 119 9.81 3.81 22.34
N MET A 120 9.17 3.06 23.23
CA MET A 120 9.85 2.25 24.25
C MET A 120 10.37 0.96 23.64
N HIS A 121 9.50 0.21 22.96
CA HIS A 121 9.86 -1.10 22.44
C HIS A 121 10.42 -1.03 21.02
N VAL A 122 9.95 -0.11 20.18
CA VAL A 122 10.41 -0.03 18.78
C VAL A 122 11.58 0.94 18.65
N LYS A 123 12.76 0.43 18.26
CA LYS A 123 13.94 1.26 17.96
C LYS A 123 14.26 1.22 16.46
N MET A 124 14.58 2.38 15.92
CA MET A 124 15.02 2.52 14.53
C MET A 124 16.50 2.92 14.49
N SER A 125 17.30 2.17 13.76
CA SER A 125 18.74 2.42 13.61
C SER A 125 19.14 2.52 12.14
N GLN A 126 20.22 3.25 11.88
CA GLN A 126 20.78 3.43 10.54
C GLN A 126 22.15 2.76 10.47
N GLY A 127 22.26 1.69 9.69
CA GLY A 127 23.54 1.00 9.49
C GLY A 127 24.35 1.57 8.33
N LYS A 128 25.41 0.85 7.96
CA LYS A 128 26.33 1.21 6.87
C LYS A 128 25.55 1.47 5.56
N ARG A 129 25.87 2.56 4.86
CA ARG A 129 25.17 3.04 3.63
C ARG A 129 23.72 3.50 3.85
N ARG A 130 23.38 4.02 5.05
CA ARG A 130 22.03 4.57 5.35
C ARG A 130 20.90 3.55 5.23
N LYS A 131 21.21 2.26 5.47
CA LYS A 131 20.19 1.21 5.55
C LYS A 131 19.43 1.35 6.87
N LEU A 132 18.10 1.36 6.80
CA LEU A 132 17.24 1.44 7.98
C LEU A 132 16.96 0.04 8.52
N TYR A 133 17.10 -0.09 9.84
CA TYR A 133 16.78 -1.27 10.62
C TYR A 133 15.75 -0.90 11.68
N LEU A 134 14.84 -1.84 11.96
CA LEU A 134 13.86 -1.75 13.02
C LEU A 134 14.06 -2.91 13.97
N SER A 135 14.16 -2.65 15.27
CA SER A 135 14.29 -3.68 16.30
C SER A 135 13.23 -3.51 17.38
N TYR A 136 12.78 -4.62 17.93
CA TYR A 136 11.85 -4.64 19.07
C TYR A 136 12.60 -5.06 20.33
N VAL A 137 12.59 -4.19 21.33
CA VAL A 137 13.17 -4.42 22.66
C VAL A 137 12.01 -4.76 23.58
N SER A 138 11.95 -6.01 24.06
CA SER A 138 10.93 -6.42 25.03
C SER A 138 11.31 -5.93 26.43
N ASP A 139 10.33 -5.63 27.28
CA ASP A 139 10.56 -5.25 28.70
C ASP A 139 11.31 -6.33 29.51
N ASP A 140 11.35 -7.58 29.03
CA ASP A 140 12.08 -8.70 29.64
C ASP A 140 13.57 -8.76 29.21
N GLU A 141 13.98 -7.97 28.21
CA GLU A 141 15.35 -7.91 27.68
C GLU A 141 16.16 -6.70 28.18
N GLY A 142 15.72 -6.05 29.27
CA GLY A 142 16.57 -5.09 30.00
C GLY A 142 17.84 -5.72 30.62
N LEU A 143 18.02 -7.05 30.55
CA LEU A 143 19.13 -7.77 31.19
C LEU A 143 19.88 -8.77 30.29
N LYS A 144 19.51 -8.97 29.02
CA LYS A 144 20.20 -9.94 28.13
C LYS A 144 20.26 -9.49 26.67
N SER A 145 20.83 -8.32 26.43
CA SER A 145 21.46 -8.03 25.15
C SER A 145 22.78 -7.33 25.39
N GLU A 146 23.74 -8.09 25.91
CA GLU A 146 25.13 -7.90 25.52
C GLU A 146 25.21 -8.22 24.02
N VAL A 147 24.86 -7.23 23.19
CA VAL A 147 25.58 -7.10 21.94
C VAL A 147 27.00 -6.76 22.37
N PRO A 148 28.04 -7.50 21.94
CA PRO A 148 29.39 -7.02 22.08
C PRO A 148 29.43 -5.70 21.33
N THR A 149 29.46 -4.60 22.07
CA THR A 149 30.08 -3.38 21.60
C THR A 149 31.44 -3.81 21.11
N GLY A 150 31.59 -3.94 19.79
CA GLY A 150 32.88 -3.97 19.11
C GLY A 150 33.58 -2.65 19.38
N SER A 151 34.09 -2.52 20.61
CA SER A 151 35.17 -1.65 21.02
C SER A 151 36.45 -2.39 20.70
N GLU A 152 36.71 -2.55 19.40
CA GLU A 152 37.98 -3.01 18.86
C GLU A 152 38.37 -2.02 17.77
N GLU A 153 38.78 -0.82 18.20
CA GLU A 153 40.02 -0.18 17.76
C GLU A 153 40.51 0.68 18.93
N ALA A 154 40.86 -0.01 20.03
CA ALA A 154 41.89 0.51 20.91
C ALA A 154 43.18 0.54 20.09
N ASP A 155 43.49 1.70 19.52
CA ASP A 155 44.73 2.04 18.84
C ASP A 155 45.94 1.59 19.70
N PRO A 156 46.63 0.48 19.36
CA PRO A 156 47.71 -0.04 20.19
C PRO A 156 49.05 0.65 19.90
N MET A 157 49.08 1.72 19.09
CA MET A 157 50.34 2.40 18.72
C MET A 157 50.56 3.76 19.39
N LYS A 158 49.68 4.22 20.29
CA LYS A 158 49.81 5.54 20.93
C LYS A 158 50.08 5.53 22.44
N MET A 159 50.29 4.37 23.04
CA MET A 159 50.53 4.20 24.48
C MET A 159 51.95 3.72 24.84
N GLU A 160 52.94 3.96 23.98
CA GLU A 160 54.36 3.67 24.27
C GLU A 160 55.29 4.87 23.99
N LEU A 161 54.86 6.09 24.34
CA LEU A 161 55.73 7.28 24.27
C LEU A 161 55.63 8.20 25.51
N MET A 162 54.99 7.73 26.59
CA MET A 162 54.97 8.44 27.89
C MET A 162 55.53 7.60 29.05
N ALA A 163 56.23 6.51 28.74
CA ALA A 163 56.86 5.66 29.74
C ALA A 163 58.32 5.38 29.39
N MET A 164 59.11 6.43 29.13
CA MET A 164 60.56 6.40 29.34
C MET A 164 61.12 7.83 29.25
N THR A 165 61.56 8.31 30.41
CA THR A 165 62.61 9.33 30.64
C THR A 165 62.48 10.69 29.96
#